data_AF-A0A1Z5LD28-F1
#
_entry.id   AF-A0A1Z5LD28-F1
#
_cell.length_a   1.000
_cell.length_b   1.000
_cell.length_c   1.000
_cell.angle_alpha   90.00
_cell.angle_beta   90.00
_cell.angle_gamma   90.00
#
_symmetry.space_group_name_H-M   'P 1'
#
loop_
_entity.id
_entity.type
_entity.pdbx_description
1 polymer ?
#
loop_
_entity_poly.entity_id
_entity_poly.type
_entity_poly.pdbx_seq_one_letter_code
_entity_poly.pdbx_strand_id
1 'polypeptide(L)'
;MECFGRLGLGLLALLAGPWSACSVACGRGRQKRRLLCYNSQGKQVHKSKCRTPLKRKLGRKRKCFLRPCGALSCQELQERMGVRTDGEQEIYIRGRAVSLYCGRMNTTSPQEYISLSSGESSNYSEVYGKRLANPDTCPYGGARVDYCDCVDDYPAGLTTFSKVALNITTLQVDLQDLTYSRTLHGRPVGFAESGDCYSRTHCPQGRFGP
;
A
#
# COMPACT_ATOMS: atom_id res chain seq x y z
N MET A 1 34.60 -18.29 35.99
CA MET A 1 33.86 -18.74 37.19
C MET A 1 32.46 -19.17 36.76
N GLU A 2 32.30 -20.42 36.36
CA GLU A 2 31.00 -20.98 35.97
C GLU A 2 30.47 -21.84 37.12
N CYS A 3 29.28 -21.52 37.62
CA CYS A 3 28.65 -22.29 38.70
C CYS A 3 28.20 -23.66 38.18
N PHE A 4 29.06 -24.67 38.31
CA PHE A 4 28.67 -26.08 38.24
C PHE A 4 27.88 -26.46 39.50
N GLY A 5 26.57 -26.22 39.47
CA GLY A 5 25.65 -26.77 40.46
C GLY A 5 25.50 -28.29 40.27
N ARG A 6 26.26 -29.07 41.04
CA ARG A 6 26.00 -30.51 41.21
C ARG A 6 24.67 -30.71 41.94
N LEU A 7 23.65 -31.19 41.22
CA LEU A 7 22.45 -31.78 41.80
C LEU A 7 22.48 -33.29 41.51
N GLY A 8 22.76 -34.08 42.55
CA GLY A 8 22.66 -35.53 42.51
C GLY A 8 21.23 -36.01 42.26
N LEU A 9 21.13 -37.19 41.64
CA LEU A 9 19.95 -38.01 41.34
C LEU A 9 19.10 -37.58 40.11
N GLY A 10 19.39 -38.25 38.98
CA GLY A 10 18.38 -38.56 37.96
C GLY A 10 17.94 -37.42 37.03
N LEU A 11 18.85 -36.62 36.50
CA LEU A 11 18.50 -35.52 35.59
C LEU A 11 17.80 -36.05 34.33
N LEU A 12 16.48 -35.88 34.29
CA LEU A 12 15.70 -36.12 33.09
C LEU A 12 15.93 -34.94 32.12
N ALA A 13 16.64 -35.18 31.02
CA ALA A 13 16.84 -34.18 29.98
C ALA A 13 15.56 -34.02 29.14
N LEU A 14 15.09 -32.78 28.98
CA LEU A 14 13.95 -32.44 28.11
C LEU A 14 14.47 -31.74 26.86
N LEU A 15 14.37 -32.42 25.72
CA LEU A 15 14.77 -31.88 24.42
C LEU A 15 13.53 -31.48 23.60
N ALA A 16 13.63 -30.36 22.90
CA ALA A 16 12.62 -29.96 21.93
C ALA A 16 13.02 -30.44 20.53
N GLY A 17 12.13 -31.23 19.91
CA GLY A 17 12.26 -31.54 18.49
C GLY A 17 11.99 -30.32 17.60
N PRO A 18 12.21 -30.46 16.28
CA PRO A 18 11.92 -29.40 15.33
C PRO A 18 10.43 -29.05 15.32
N TRP A 19 10.13 -27.83 14.89
CA TRP A 19 8.76 -27.39 14.65
C TRP A 19 8.22 -28.03 13.37
N SER A 20 6.94 -28.42 13.40
CA SER A 20 6.20 -28.83 12.20
C SER A 20 6.10 -27.68 11.20
N ALA A 21 5.68 -27.99 9.97
CA ALA A 21 5.13 -26.98 9.08
C ALA A 21 4.01 -26.17 9.76
N CYS A 22 3.81 -24.94 9.31
CA CYS A 22 2.69 -24.10 9.77
C CYS A 22 1.38 -24.78 9.38
N SER A 23 0.35 -24.68 10.23
CA SER A 23 -0.95 -25.32 9.97
C SER A 23 -1.74 -24.75 8.79
N VAL A 24 -1.23 -23.69 8.17
CA VAL A 24 -1.85 -22.95 7.07
C VAL A 24 -0.78 -22.67 6.01
N ALA A 25 -1.20 -22.54 4.75
CA ALA A 25 -0.31 -22.18 3.64
C ALA A 25 -0.09 -20.65 3.51
N CYS A 26 -0.93 -19.86 4.15
CA CYS A 26 -0.85 -18.39 4.25
C CYS A 26 -1.51 -17.94 5.56
N GLY A 27 -1.28 -16.70 5.94
CA GLY A 27 -1.88 -16.07 7.10
C GLY A 27 -1.33 -16.59 8.42
N ARG A 28 -2.13 -16.42 9.48
CA ARG A 28 -1.78 -16.81 10.85
C ARG A 28 -2.16 -18.27 11.09
N GLY A 29 -1.18 -19.06 11.49
CA GLY A 29 -1.37 -20.47 11.85
C GLY A 29 -0.67 -20.86 13.13
N ARG A 30 -0.53 -22.17 13.33
CA ARG A 30 0.17 -22.76 14.46
C ARG A 30 1.15 -23.84 13.99
N GLN A 31 2.33 -23.86 14.60
CA GLN A 31 3.28 -24.97 14.50
C GLN A 31 3.23 -25.79 15.77
N LYS A 32 3.48 -27.10 15.65
CA LYS A 32 3.57 -28.04 16.77
C LYS A 32 4.96 -28.65 16.79
N ARG A 33 5.48 -28.98 17.97
CA ARG A 33 6.70 -29.78 18.11
C ARG A 33 6.55 -30.86 19.16
N ARG A 34 7.30 -31.95 19.00
CA ARG A 34 7.41 -32.99 20.02
C ARG A 34 8.46 -32.57 21.05
N LEU A 35 8.19 -32.87 22.33
CA LEU A 35 9.18 -32.75 23.39
C LEU A 35 9.58 -34.17 23.80
N LEU A 36 10.87 -34.45 23.78
CA LEU A 36 11.46 -35.75 24.07
C LEU A 36 12.06 -35.71 25.47
N CYS A 37 11.82 -36.76 26.26
CA CYS A 37 12.28 -36.86 27.64
C CYS A 37 13.27 -38.00 27.75
N TYR A 38 14.45 -37.76 28.32
CA TYR A 38 15.49 -38.78 28.50
C TYR A 38 15.81 -38.91 29.97
N ASN A 39 16.01 -40.13 30.47
CA ASN A 39 16.47 -40.35 31.84
C ASN A 39 17.99 -40.10 31.97
N SER A 40 18.54 -40.25 33.18
CA SER A 40 19.97 -40.10 33.45
C SER A 40 20.86 -41.12 32.74
N GLN A 41 20.29 -42.19 32.17
CA GLN A 41 20.99 -43.19 31.37
C GLN A 41 20.89 -42.90 29.86
N GLY A 42 20.36 -41.72 29.47
CA GLY A 42 20.18 -41.36 28.06
C GLY A 42 19.06 -42.12 27.35
N LYS A 43 18.23 -42.89 28.06
CA LYS A 43 17.09 -43.61 27.48
C LYS A 43 15.87 -42.71 27.40
N GLN A 44 15.21 -42.68 26.25
CA GLN A 44 13.96 -41.96 26.09
C GLN A 44 12.87 -42.57 26.98
N VAL A 45 12.19 -41.75 27.76
CA VAL A 45 11.11 -42.14 28.66
C VAL A 45 9.81 -41.42 28.32
N HIS A 46 8.70 -41.93 28.86
CA HIS A 46 7.39 -41.34 28.62
C HIS A 46 7.32 -39.89 29.10
N LYS A 47 6.60 -39.05 28.33
CA LYS A 47 6.44 -37.61 28.56
C LYS A 47 5.95 -37.25 29.96
N SER A 48 5.27 -38.15 30.68
CA SER A 48 4.80 -37.90 32.05
C SER A 48 5.95 -37.77 33.04
N LYS A 49 7.06 -38.49 32.82
CA LYS A 49 8.20 -38.53 33.74
C LYS A 49 9.01 -37.22 33.77
N CYS A 50 8.99 -36.43 32.70
CA CYS A 50 9.68 -35.13 32.68
C CYS A 50 9.01 -34.07 33.56
N ARG A 51 9.81 -33.17 34.14
CA ARG A 51 9.33 -32.03 34.94
C ARG A 51 8.38 -31.11 34.15
N THR A 52 7.17 -30.89 34.68
CA THR A 52 6.12 -30.06 34.06
C THR A 52 6.51 -28.59 33.82
N PRO A 53 7.24 -27.90 34.74
CA PRO A 53 7.70 -26.54 34.50
C PRO A 53 8.60 -26.40 33.25
N LEU A 54 9.48 -27.37 33.02
CA LEU A 54 10.33 -27.40 31.81
C LEU A 54 9.50 -27.56 30.53
N LYS A 55 8.43 -28.38 30.55
CA LYS A 55 7.53 -28.54 29.39
C LYS A 55 6.82 -27.25 29.02
N ARG A 56 6.41 -26.47 30.04
CA ARG A 56 5.77 -25.16 29.84
C ARG A 56 6.77 -24.15 29.28
N LYS A 57 7.99 -24.10 29.82
CA LYS A 57 9.06 -23.20 29.37
C LYS A 57 9.43 -23.46 27.89
N LEU A 58 9.59 -24.72 27.50
CA LEU A 58 9.91 -25.05 26.10
C LEU A 58 8.68 -24.85 25.19
N GLY A 59 7.48 -25.23 25.61
CA GLY A 59 6.28 -25.07 24.78
C GLY A 59 6.19 -26.06 23.61
N ARG A 60 4.96 -26.48 23.30
CA ARG A 60 4.64 -27.47 22.24
C ARG A 60 3.95 -26.86 21.03
N LYS A 61 3.48 -25.62 21.15
CA LYS A 61 2.76 -24.89 20.12
C LYS A 61 3.35 -23.48 20.05
N ARG A 62 3.55 -22.97 18.84
CA ARG A 62 3.83 -21.54 18.62
C ARG A 62 2.98 -21.01 17.48
N LYS A 63 2.74 -19.71 17.48
CA LYS A 63 2.12 -19.01 16.35
C LYS A 63 3.13 -18.95 15.20
N CYS A 64 2.65 -19.04 13.98
CA CYS A 64 3.40 -18.77 12.75
C CYS A 64 2.60 -17.80 11.89
N PHE A 65 3.31 -16.99 11.10
CA PHE A 65 2.75 -16.21 10.02
C PHE A 65 3.66 -16.42 8.82
N LEU A 66 3.11 -16.89 7.71
CA LEU A 66 3.91 -17.17 6.51
C LEU A 66 3.92 -15.96 5.58
N ARG A 67 2.75 -15.54 5.12
CA ARG A 67 2.50 -14.40 4.22
C ARG A 67 1.01 -14.03 4.28
N PRO A 68 0.57 -12.85 3.84
CA PRO A 68 -0.86 -12.56 3.71
C PRO A 68 -1.57 -13.59 2.81
N CYS A 69 -2.88 -13.81 3.07
CA CYS A 69 -3.66 -14.74 2.25
C CYS A 69 -4.20 -14.10 0.96
N GLY A 70 -4.46 -12.80 0.99
CA GLY A 70 -4.74 -12.03 -0.23
C GLY A 70 -3.48 -11.66 -0.99
N ALA A 71 -3.67 -11.15 -2.20
CA ALA A 71 -2.58 -10.66 -3.04
C ALA A 71 -2.01 -9.34 -2.50
N LEU A 72 -0.73 -9.11 -2.77
CA LEU A 72 -0.02 -7.89 -2.38
C LEU A 72 0.01 -6.82 -3.48
N SER A 73 -0.34 -7.20 -4.71
CA SER A 73 -0.34 -6.33 -5.89
C SER A 73 -1.27 -6.88 -6.97
N CYS A 74 -1.59 -6.06 -7.97
CA CYS A 74 -2.29 -6.49 -9.18
C CYS A 74 -1.47 -7.53 -9.96
N GLN A 75 -0.13 -7.45 -9.93
CA GLN A 75 0.74 -8.48 -10.48
C GLN A 75 0.53 -9.84 -9.80
N GLU A 76 0.45 -9.90 -8.47
CA GLU A 76 0.22 -11.18 -7.78
C GLU A 76 -1.20 -11.71 -8.04
N LEU A 77 -2.21 -10.83 -8.12
CA LEU A 77 -3.56 -11.22 -8.55
C LEU A 77 -3.53 -11.86 -9.94
N GLN A 78 -2.75 -11.27 -10.86
CA GLN A 78 -2.58 -11.79 -12.19
C GLN A 78 -1.88 -13.16 -12.18
N GLU A 79 -0.66 -13.24 -11.67
CA GLU A 79 0.17 -14.43 -11.80
C GLU A 79 -0.34 -15.62 -10.99
N ARG A 80 -0.82 -15.35 -9.77
CA ARG A 80 -1.10 -16.41 -8.79
C ARG A 80 -2.57 -16.73 -8.67
N MET A 81 -3.44 -15.76 -8.94
CA MET A 81 -4.90 -15.90 -8.80
C MET A 81 -5.61 -15.92 -10.16
N GLY A 82 -4.89 -15.68 -11.26
CA GLY A 82 -5.43 -15.80 -12.61
C GLY A 82 -6.35 -14.64 -13.02
N VAL A 83 -6.35 -13.54 -12.27
CA VAL A 83 -7.17 -12.35 -12.60
C VAL A 83 -6.58 -11.69 -13.86
N ARG A 84 -7.40 -11.40 -14.87
CA ARG A 84 -6.96 -10.78 -16.14
C ARG A 84 -7.79 -9.57 -16.57
N THR A 85 -8.89 -9.33 -15.87
CA THR A 85 -9.81 -8.24 -16.15
C THR A 85 -9.52 -7.07 -15.24
N ASP A 86 -9.55 -5.88 -15.79
CA ASP A 86 -9.43 -4.65 -15.00
C ASP A 86 -10.63 -4.52 -14.05
N GLY A 87 -10.43 -3.89 -12.89
CA GLY A 87 -11.49 -3.67 -11.92
C GLY A 87 -11.00 -3.39 -10.52
N GLU A 88 -11.94 -3.08 -9.62
CA GLU A 88 -11.68 -2.94 -8.19
C GLU A 88 -11.31 -4.29 -7.57
N GLN A 89 -10.21 -4.30 -6.82
CA GLN A 89 -9.67 -5.48 -6.17
C GLN A 89 -9.27 -5.16 -4.73
N GLU A 90 -9.45 -6.12 -3.83
CA GLU A 90 -8.93 -6.03 -2.47
C GLU A 90 -7.51 -6.61 -2.42
N ILE A 91 -6.54 -5.74 -2.12
CA ILE A 91 -5.13 -6.14 -1.95
C ILE A 91 -4.60 -5.77 -0.57
N TYR A 92 -3.51 -6.38 -0.15
CA TYR A 92 -2.92 -6.19 1.17
C TYR A 92 -1.66 -5.34 1.11
N ILE A 93 -1.76 -4.07 1.50
CA ILE A 93 -0.64 -3.13 1.59
C ILE A 93 -0.25 -2.96 3.05
N ARG A 94 1.02 -3.22 3.39
CA ARG A 94 1.56 -3.12 4.76
C ARG A 94 0.69 -3.82 5.82
N GLY A 95 0.06 -4.94 5.44
CA GLY A 95 -0.80 -5.75 6.32
C GLY A 95 -2.23 -5.23 6.50
N ARG A 96 -2.64 -4.18 5.78
CA ARG A 96 -4.03 -3.70 5.72
C ARG A 96 -4.64 -4.05 4.38
N ALA A 97 -5.88 -4.51 4.41
CA ALA A 97 -6.67 -4.68 3.20
C ALA A 97 -7.11 -3.30 2.69
N VAL A 98 -6.92 -3.03 1.40
CA VAL A 98 -7.32 -1.81 0.72
C VAL A 98 -8.01 -2.17 -0.60
N SER A 99 -9.03 -1.40 -0.98
CA SER A 99 -9.63 -1.49 -2.32
C SER A 99 -8.86 -0.57 -3.25
N LEU A 100 -8.34 -1.13 -4.34
CA LEU A 100 -7.69 -0.39 -5.41
C LEU A 100 -8.17 -0.91 -6.75
N TYR A 101 -8.16 -0.05 -7.77
CA TYR A 101 -8.44 -0.45 -9.13
C TYR A 101 -7.18 -1.03 -9.76
N CYS A 102 -7.26 -2.28 -10.20
CA CYS A 102 -6.23 -2.89 -11.02
C CYS A 102 -6.52 -2.59 -12.50
N GLY A 103 -5.64 -1.82 -13.13
CA GLY A 103 -5.69 -1.53 -14.57
C GLY A 103 -4.65 -2.33 -15.34
N ARG A 104 -4.86 -2.46 -16.65
CA ARG A 104 -3.93 -3.17 -17.57
C ARG A 104 -3.70 -4.64 -17.17
N MET A 105 -4.69 -5.29 -16.57
CA MET A 105 -4.65 -6.68 -16.08
C MET A 105 -4.51 -7.73 -17.19
N ASN A 106 -4.74 -7.34 -18.44
CA ASN A 106 -4.51 -8.19 -19.61
C ASN A 106 -3.09 -8.03 -20.20
N THR A 107 -2.24 -7.20 -19.61
CA THR A 107 -0.86 -6.95 -20.07
C THR A 107 0.15 -7.61 -19.14
N THR A 108 1.43 -7.64 -19.49
CA THR A 108 2.48 -8.15 -18.60
C THR A 108 2.81 -7.23 -17.42
N SER A 109 2.25 -6.02 -17.39
CA SER A 109 2.50 -5.00 -16.35
C SER A 109 1.19 -4.33 -15.92
N PRO A 110 0.31 -5.04 -15.18
CA PRO A 110 -0.79 -4.43 -14.45
C PRO A 110 -0.32 -3.32 -13.51
N GLN A 111 -1.19 -2.34 -13.27
CA GLN A 111 -0.91 -1.15 -12.46
C GLN A 111 -2.05 -0.86 -11.48
N GLU A 112 -1.70 -0.52 -10.25
CA GLU A 112 -2.62 -0.11 -9.21
C GLU A 112 -3.02 1.36 -9.37
N TYR A 113 -4.31 1.65 -9.19
CA TYR A 113 -4.87 3.00 -9.19
C TYR A 113 -5.81 3.21 -8.00
N ILE A 114 -5.85 4.44 -7.49
CA ILE A 114 -6.87 4.90 -6.54
C ILE A 114 -8.04 5.44 -7.35
N SER A 115 -9.24 4.89 -7.13
CA SER A 115 -10.47 5.41 -7.74
C SER A 115 -10.98 6.65 -7.01
N LEU A 116 -11.28 7.70 -7.77
CA LEU A 116 -11.74 8.98 -7.24
C LEU A 116 -13.28 9.06 -7.27
N SER A 117 -13.91 8.85 -6.11
CA SER A 117 -15.36 8.72 -5.99
C SER A 117 -16.14 10.04 -6.11
N SER A 118 -15.47 11.18 -5.93
CA SER A 118 -16.10 12.52 -6.01
C SER A 118 -16.53 12.91 -7.45
N GLY A 119 -16.20 12.09 -8.45
CA GLY A 119 -16.53 12.30 -9.86
C GLY A 119 -15.59 13.27 -10.59
N GLU A 120 -15.55 13.19 -11.91
CA GLU A 120 -14.63 13.98 -12.76
C GLU A 120 -14.80 15.50 -12.61
N SER A 121 -16.00 15.98 -12.27
CA SER A 121 -16.26 17.41 -12.04
C SER A 121 -15.58 17.95 -10.78
N SER A 122 -15.28 17.09 -9.81
CA SER A 122 -14.66 17.46 -8.54
C SER A 122 -13.17 17.12 -8.51
N ASN A 123 -12.71 16.20 -9.36
CA ASN A 123 -11.32 15.76 -9.43
C ASN A 123 -10.69 16.29 -10.72
N TYR A 124 -10.20 17.52 -10.68
CA TYR A 124 -9.63 18.19 -11.85
C TYR A 124 -8.37 18.97 -11.52
N SER A 125 -7.57 19.26 -12.52
CA SER A 125 -6.39 20.12 -12.44
C SER A 125 -6.46 21.14 -13.55
N GLU A 126 -6.20 22.40 -13.24
CA GLU A 126 -6.32 23.52 -14.16
C GLU A 126 -5.09 24.42 -14.09
N VAL A 127 -4.49 24.62 -15.26
CA VAL A 127 -3.60 25.74 -15.52
C VAL A 127 -4.40 26.80 -16.27
N TYR A 128 -4.54 28.00 -15.71
CA TYR A 128 -5.33 29.09 -16.31
C TYR A 128 -4.55 29.83 -17.39
N GLY A 129 -5.14 29.98 -18.58
CA GLY A 129 -4.45 30.47 -19.78
C GLY A 129 -4.40 31.98 -19.97
N LYS A 130 -5.28 32.73 -19.29
CA LYS A 130 -5.33 34.18 -19.47
C LYS A 130 -4.25 34.87 -18.63
N ARG A 131 -3.68 35.94 -19.19
CA ARG A 131 -2.74 36.85 -18.55
C ARG A 131 -3.21 38.28 -18.68
N LEU A 132 -3.24 39.03 -17.58
CA LEU A 132 -3.67 40.43 -17.60
C LEU A 132 -2.76 41.30 -18.47
N ALA A 133 -3.36 42.25 -19.20
CA ALA A 133 -2.61 43.26 -19.95
C ALA A 133 -1.77 44.15 -19.00
N ASN A 134 -2.33 44.50 -17.84
CA ASN A 134 -1.60 45.11 -16.74
C ASN A 134 -1.29 44.07 -15.63
N PRO A 135 -0.06 43.54 -15.57
CA PRO A 135 0.30 42.47 -14.66
C PRO A 135 0.37 42.90 -13.18
N ASP A 136 0.39 44.20 -12.87
CA ASP A 136 0.53 44.70 -11.51
C ASP A 136 -0.83 44.95 -10.83
N THR A 137 -1.92 44.47 -11.45
CA THR A 137 -3.29 44.59 -10.93
C THR A 137 -3.86 43.22 -10.54
N CYS A 138 -4.78 43.23 -9.58
CA CYS A 138 -5.66 42.10 -9.27
C CYS A 138 -7.12 42.59 -9.33
N PRO A 139 -7.70 42.66 -10.54
CA PRO A 139 -9.05 43.18 -10.70
C PRO A 139 -10.06 42.27 -9.98
N TYR A 140 -11.18 42.86 -9.57
CA TYR A 140 -12.30 42.17 -8.90
C TYR A 140 -11.91 41.40 -7.63
N GLY A 141 -10.83 41.79 -6.94
CA GLY A 141 -10.35 41.11 -5.75
C GLY A 141 -9.96 39.65 -6.00
N GLY A 142 -9.55 39.32 -7.23
CA GLY A 142 -9.19 37.95 -7.64
C GLY A 142 -10.37 37.08 -8.03
N ALA A 143 -11.60 37.61 -8.04
CA ALA A 143 -12.75 36.90 -8.58
C ALA A 143 -12.55 36.62 -10.08
N ARG A 144 -12.83 35.38 -10.48
CA ARG A 144 -12.72 34.96 -11.87
C ARG A 144 -13.90 35.53 -12.66
N VAL A 145 -13.59 36.39 -13.62
CA VAL A 145 -14.56 36.96 -14.56
C VAL A 145 -14.20 36.58 -15.99
N ASP A 146 -15.21 36.24 -16.79
CA ASP A 146 -14.98 35.80 -18.17
C ASP A 146 -14.48 36.95 -19.08
N TYR A 147 -14.84 38.19 -18.74
CA TYR A 147 -14.43 39.40 -19.44
C TYR A 147 -13.32 40.13 -18.66
N CYS A 148 -12.09 40.05 -19.18
CA CYS A 148 -10.93 40.80 -18.69
C CYS A 148 -10.18 41.44 -19.86
N ASP A 149 -9.42 42.50 -19.56
CA ASP A 149 -8.39 43.03 -20.47
C ASP A 149 -7.12 42.18 -20.32
N CYS A 150 -7.08 41.10 -21.09
CA CYS A 150 -6.14 40.00 -20.92
C CYS A 150 -5.85 39.32 -22.26
N VAL A 151 -4.67 38.73 -22.37
CA VAL A 151 -4.21 37.95 -23.52
C VAL A 151 -4.24 36.45 -23.19
N ASP A 152 -4.47 35.63 -24.21
CA ASP A 152 -4.49 34.17 -24.12
C ASP A 152 -3.24 33.60 -24.82
N ASP A 153 -2.10 33.74 -24.15
CA ASP A 153 -0.78 33.39 -24.70
C ASP A 153 0.01 32.40 -23.84
N TYR A 154 -0.62 31.88 -22.77
CA TYR A 154 0.01 30.97 -21.84
C TYR A 154 -0.44 29.52 -22.09
N PRO A 155 0.49 28.54 -22.17
CA PRO A 155 0.14 27.13 -22.30
C PRO A 155 -0.66 26.65 -21.08
N ALA A 156 -1.96 26.46 -21.29
CA ALA A 156 -2.92 26.14 -20.26
C ALA A 156 -3.75 24.92 -20.62
N GLY A 157 -4.51 24.42 -19.65
CA GLY A 157 -5.45 23.34 -19.87
C GLY A 157 -6.19 22.91 -18.62
N LEU A 158 -7.19 22.07 -18.82
CA LEU A 158 -8.04 21.51 -17.79
C LEU A 158 -8.13 20.00 -18.00
N THR A 159 -7.69 19.25 -17.00
CA THR A 159 -7.71 17.78 -17.00
C THR A 159 -8.55 17.27 -15.83
N THR A 160 -9.49 16.38 -16.10
CA THR A 160 -10.30 15.68 -15.09
C THR A 160 -9.80 14.26 -14.89
N PHE A 161 -10.02 13.70 -13.70
CA PHE A 161 -9.48 12.40 -13.31
C PHE A 161 -10.57 11.50 -12.75
N SER A 162 -10.60 10.25 -13.20
CA SER A 162 -11.42 9.21 -12.58
C SER A 162 -10.61 8.32 -11.64
N LYS A 163 -9.31 8.17 -11.91
CA LYS A 163 -8.36 7.41 -11.09
C LYS A 163 -6.96 7.99 -11.20
N VAL A 164 -6.13 7.73 -10.18
CA VAL A 164 -4.72 8.16 -10.15
C VAL A 164 -3.81 6.97 -9.82
N ALA A 165 -2.67 6.87 -10.50
CA ALA A 165 -1.77 5.73 -10.33
C ALA A 165 -1.09 5.76 -8.97
N LEU A 166 -0.99 4.60 -8.31
CA LEU A 166 -0.37 4.46 -7.00
C LEU A 166 0.85 3.55 -7.07
N ASN A 167 1.99 4.05 -6.63
CA ASN A 167 3.12 3.20 -6.32
C ASN A 167 2.92 2.58 -4.93
N ILE A 168 2.52 1.31 -4.88
CA ILE A 168 2.22 0.61 -3.60
C ILE A 168 3.45 0.36 -2.71
N THR A 169 4.67 0.53 -3.26
CA THR A 169 5.91 0.39 -2.49
C THR A 169 6.24 1.68 -1.74
N THR A 170 6.21 2.82 -2.44
CA THR A 170 6.50 4.15 -1.86
C THR A 170 5.26 4.78 -1.23
N LEU A 171 4.06 4.32 -1.57
CA LEU A 171 2.76 4.93 -1.26
C LEU A 171 2.62 6.35 -1.81
N GLN A 172 3.23 6.62 -2.96
CA GLN A 172 3.12 7.89 -3.66
C GLN A 172 2.21 7.74 -4.88
N VAL A 173 1.42 8.79 -5.12
CA VAL A 173 0.63 8.91 -6.34
C VAL A 173 1.54 9.43 -7.45
N ASP A 174 1.47 8.82 -8.64
CA ASP A 174 2.11 9.37 -9.84
C ASP A 174 1.19 10.43 -10.44
N LEU A 175 1.59 11.69 -10.30
CA LEU A 175 0.80 12.84 -10.74
C LEU A 175 0.78 13.00 -12.26
N GLN A 176 1.72 12.35 -12.97
CA GLN A 176 1.89 12.46 -14.42
C GLN A 176 1.29 11.27 -15.18
N ASP A 177 0.79 10.23 -14.49
CA ASP A 177 0.02 9.18 -15.14
C ASP A 177 -1.38 9.70 -15.49
N LEU A 178 -1.59 9.91 -16.79
CA LEU A 178 -2.84 10.44 -17.36
C LEU A 178 -3.77 9.34 -17.91
N THR A 179 -3.51 8.07 -17.63
CA THR A 179 -4.23 6.91 -18.21
C THR A 179 -5.75 6.97 -17.98
N TYR A 180 -6.18 7.37 -16.78
CA TYR A 180 -7.59 7.46 -16.39
C TYR A 180 -8.04 8.92 -16.22
N SER A 181 -7.45 9.80 -17.02
CA SER A 181 -7.78 11.22 -17.09
C SER A 181 -8.42 11.59 -18.42
N ARG A 182 -9.08 12.76 -18.45
CA ARG A 182 -9.61 13.37 -19.67
C ARG A 182 -9.24 14.84 -19.68
N THR A 183 -8.53 15.28 -20.72
CA THR A 183 -8.25 16.71 -20.93
C THR A 183 -9.44 17.33 -21.67
N LEU A 184 -10.14 18.25 -21.02
CA LEU A 184 -11.33 18.91 -21.56
C LEU A 184 -10.96 20.01 -22.56
N HIS A 185 -9.88 20.74 -22.30
CA HIS A 185 -9.30 21.73 -23.22
C HIS A 185 -7.83 21.98 -22.91
N GLY A 186 -7.11 22.52 -23.88
CA GLY A 186 -5.70 22.90 -23.74
C GLY A 186 -4.75 21.69 -23.63
N ARG A 187 -3.67 21.86 -22.88
CA ARG A 187 -2.66 20.82 -22.62
C ARG A 187 -3.06 19.96 -21.43
N PRO A 188 -2.61 18.69 -21.38
CA PRO A 188 -2.80 17.89 -20.18
C PRO A 188 -2.07 18.51 -18.98
N VAL A 189 -2.74 18.52 -17.84
CA VAL A 189 -2.24 19.00 -16.54
C VAL A 189 -2.24 17.82 -15.59
N GLY A 190 -1.17 17.61 -14.83
CA GLY A 190 -1.03 16.49 -13.90
C GLY A 190 -2.01 16.57 -12.73
N PHE A 191 -2.23 15.45 -12.04
CA PHE A 191 -3.13 15.41 -10.89
C PHE A 191 -2.62 16.31 -9.76
N ALA A 192 -3.55 17.03 -9.11
CA ALA A 192 -3.25 18.00 -8.04
C ALA A 192 -2.24 19.11 -8.45
N GLU A 193 -2.14 19.39 -9.75
CA GLU A 193 -1.38 20.53 -10.27
C GLU A 193 -2.32 21.71 -10.55
N SER A 194 -1.83 22.91 -10.30
CA SER A 194 -2.49 24.13 -10.71
C SER A 194 -1.45 25.20 -11.00
N GLY A 195 -1.83 26.14 -11.85
CA GLY A 195 -0.95 27.25 -12.19
C GLY A 195 -1.66 28.31 -13.00
N ASP A 196 -1.06 29.48 -13.07
CA ASP A 196 -1.48 30.55 -13.95
C ASP A 196 -0.34 31.53 -14.16
N CYS A 197 -0.48 32.34 -15.20
CA CYS A 197 0.34 33.53 -15.39
C CYS A 197 -0.55 34.78 -15.37
N TYR A 198 -1.59 34.78 -14.53
CA TYR A 198 -2.65 35.79 -14.59
C TYR A 198 -2.16 37.18 -14.20
N SER A 199 -1.40 37.28 -13.10
CA SER A 199 -0.88 38.53 -12.54
C SER A 199 0.52 38.30 -11.94
N ARG A 200 1.31 39.38 -11.83
CA ARG A 200 2.56 39.40 -11.04
C ARG A 200 2.31 39.63 -9.55
N THR A 201 1.11 40.10 -9.19
CA THR A 201 0.67 40.26 -7.80
C THR A 201 -0.01 38.98 -7.30
N HIS A 202 -0.30 38.90 -6.00
CA HIS A 202 -0.97 37.75 -5.40
C HIS A 202 -2.44 37.64 -5.84
N CYS A 203 -2.66 37.09 -7.04
CA CYS A 203 -3.96 37.00 -7.71
C CYS A 203 -4.13 35.68 -8.47
N PRO A 204 -4.04 34.51 -7.79
CA PRO A 204 -4.06 33.22 -8.46
C PRO A 204 -5.41 32.92 -9.11
N GLN A 205 -5.38 32.30 -10.30
CA GLN A 205 -6.55 31.85 -11.05
C GLN A 205 -6.53 30.37 -11.40
N GLY A 206 -5.35 29.73 -11.35
CA GLY A 206 -5.21 28.28 -11.46
C GLY A 206 -5.94 27.57 -10.32
N ARG A 207 -6.50 26.39 -10.60
CA ARG A 207 -7.33 25.65 -9.63
C ARG A 207 -7.09 24.16 -9.78
N PHE A 208 -7.35 23.43 -8.72
CA PHE A 208 -7.49 21.98 -8.77
C PHE A 208 -8.54 21.53 -7.75
N GLY A 209 -9.10 20.36 -8.01
CA GLY A 209 -10.07 19.70 -7.18
C GLY A 209 -9.42 18.82 -6.11
N PRO A 210 -10.07 18.65 -4.94
CA PRO A 210 -9.55 17.85 -3.83
C PRO A 210 -9.44 16.35 -4.13
#